data_AF-A0A8H7FQ21-F1
#
_entry.id   AF-A0A8H7FQ21-F1
#
_cell.length_a   1.000
_cell.length_b   1.000
_cell.length_c   1.000
_cell.angle_alpha   90.00
_cell.angle_beta   90.00
_cell.angle_gamma   90.00
#
_symmetry.space_group_name_H-M   'P 1'
#
loop_
_entity.id
_entity.type
_entity.pdbx_description
1 polymer ?
#
loop_
_entity_poly.entity_id
_entity_poly.type
_entity_poly.pdbx_seq_one_letter_code
_entity_poly.pdbx_strand_id
1 'polypeptide(L)'
;MKSSEFEQAWANGLPIVVSGVQIEVGHLAAHMPTEVGPMPDLGPKAYIAQGTKQDDEHSGSTVLHMDSTSAINVMVWSADIGPGIPGYATWHIFPAVVSDALRQFLTVDMGHPFTSDPIHSQTVCMTPSSLRKLFESWGVRPYTILQYTGDAVFIPAGCAHQVSNAADAIKITYDFVDVDNLAKTQALASEFRLHRVATGNGDDVLQLYNTLWHAWCSLVEKEENVMSRAHHRRPPHPAMCTERTGSEYRKHAGSLYS
;
A
#
# COMPACT_ATOMS: atom_id res chain seq x y z
N MET A 1 -4.90 17.68 -6.60
CA MET A 1 -6.01 16.79 -6.98
C MET A 1 -7.23 17.21 -6.17
N LYS A 2 -8.40 17.39 -6.79
CA LYS A 2 -9.64 17.62 -6.01
C LYS A 2 -9.99 16.34 -5.24
N SER A 3 -10.66 16.44 -4.08
CA SER A 3 -10.97 15.24 -3.25
C SER A 3 -11.71 14.16 -4.04
N SER A 4 -12.66 14.55 -4.90
CA SER A 4 -13.42 13.64 -5.77
C SER A 4 -12.55 12.90 -6.78
N GLU A 5 -11.48 13.54 -7.29
CA GLU A 5 -10.54 12.90 -8.22
C GLU A 5 -9.65 11.89 -7.50
N PHE A 6 -9.26 12.18 -6.25
CA PHE A 6 -8.51 11.24 -5.41
C PHE A 6 -9.34 10.02 -5.07
N GLU A 7 -10.56 10.21 -4.58
CA GLU A 7 -11.47 9.13 -4.23
C GLU A 7 -11.76 8.24 -5.45
N GLN A 8 -11.99 8.84 -6.62
CA GLN A 8 -12.22 8.10 -7.84
C GLN A 8 -10.96 7.35 -8.31
N ALA A 9 -9.77 7.96 -8.23
CA ALA A 9 -8.53 7.29 -8.58
C ALA A 9 -8.25 6.11 -7.61
N TRP A 10 -8.37 6.36 -6.30
CA TRP A 10 -8.15 5.37 -5.24
C TRP A 10 -9.10 4.18 -5.34
N ALA A 11 -10.41 4.44 -5.51
CA ALA A 11 -11.44 3.42 -5.61
C ALA A 11 -11.30 2.55 -6.87
N ASN A 12 -10.67 3.08 -7.92
CA ASN A 12 -10.43 2.33 -9.16
C ASN A 12 -9.01 1.73 -9.24
N GLY A 13 -8.20 1.87 -8.18
CA GLY A 13 -6.81 1.40 -8.15
C GLY A 13 -5.92 2.11 -9.18
N LEU A 14 -6.31 3.32 -9.59
CA LEU A 14 -5.57 4.14 -10.54
C LEU A 14 -4.42 4.86 -9.82
N PRO A 15 -3.39 5.32 -10.57
CA PRO A 15 -2.34 6.13 -9.99
C PRO A 15 -2.91 7.38 -9.31
N ILE A 16 -2.48 7.64 -8.08
CA ILE A 16 -2.85 8.85 -7.34
C ILE A 16 -1.74 9.89 -7.47
N VAL A 17 -2.10 11.17 -7.39
CA VAL A 17 -1.11 12.25 -7.36
C VAL A 17 -1.12 12.90 -5.99
N VAL A 18 -0.01 12.74 -5.28
CA VAL A 18 0.16 13.30 -3.94
C VAL A 18 1.32 14.28 -3.99
N SER A 19 1.06 15.53 -3.66
CA SER A 19 2.04 16.63 -3.71
C SER A 19 2.81 16.72 -5.04
N GLY A 20 2.13 16.44 -6.15
CA GLY A 20 2.69 16.49 -7.51
C GLY A 20 3.42 15.22 -7.97
N VAL A 21 3.56 14.21 -7.10
CA VAL A 21 4.16 12.91 -7.45
C VAL A 21 3.05 11.94 -7.80
N GLN A 22 3.12 11.32 -8.98
CA GLN A 22 2.24 10.22 -9.37
C GLN A 22 2.73 8.92 -8.72
N ILE A 23 1.82 8.21 -8.06
CA ILE A 23 2.12 7.00 -7.30
C ILE A 23 1.22 5.88 -7.81
N GLU A 24 1.85 4.82 -8.32
CA GLU A 24 1.16 3.59 -8.70
C GLU A 24 1.04 2.72 -7.44
N VAL A 25 -0.16 2.65 -6.89
CA VAL A 25 -0.40 1.95 -5.61
C VAL A 25 -0.62 0.45 -5.83
N GLY A 26 -1.07 0.05 -7.03
CA GLY A 26 -1.39 -1.36 -7.31
C GLY A 26 -2.44 -1.94 -6.36
N HIS A 27 -3.41 -1.11 -5.96
CA HIS A 27 -4.34 -1.40 -4.87
C HIS A 27 -5.31 -2.54 -5.23
N LEU A 28 -5.03 -3.76 -4.77
CA LEU A 28 -5.82 -4.95 -5.10
C LEU A 28 -7.26 -4.90 -4.60
N ALA A 29 -7.51 -4.27 -3.45
CA ALA A 29 -8.88 -4.17 -2.91
C ALA A 29 -9.79 -3.23 -3.70
N ALA A 30 -9.24 -2.39 -4.59
CA ALA A 30 -10.04 -1.60 -5.54
C ALA A 30 -10.80 -2.47 -6.56
N HIS A 31 -10.46 -3.76 -6.68
CA HIS A 31 -11.14 -4.70 -7.57
C HIS A 31 -12.30 -5.43 -6.89
N MET A 32 -12.55 -5.17 -5.59
CA MET A 32 -13.67 -5.77 -4.88
C MET A 32 -14.99 -5.19 -5.39
N PRO A 33 -15.97 -6.03 -5.75
CA PRO A 33 -17.28 -5.56 -6.17
C PRO A 33 -18.04 -4.95 -4.99
N THR A 34 -18.49 -3.70 -5.12
CA THR A 34 -19.23 -2.98 -4.07
C THR A 34 -20.59 -3.58 -3.74
N GLU A 35 -21.10 -4.48 -4.57
CA GLU A 35 -22.43 -5.10 -4.43
C GLU A 35 -22.40 -6.48 -3.76
N VAL A 36 -21.21 -7.08 -3.55
CA VAL A 36 -21.09 -8.49 -3.14
C VAL A 36 -20.42 -8.58 -1.76
N GLY A 37 -21.17 -8.19 -0.72
CA GLY A 37 -20.80 -8.43 0.68
C GLY A 37 -20.00 -7.31 1.35
N PRO A 38 -19.57 -7.52 2.61
CA PRO A 38 -18.81 -6.52 3.35
C PRO A 38 -17.44 -6.32 2.70
N MET A 39 -17.13 -5.07 2.36
CA MET A 39 -15.81 -4.68 1.90
C MET A 39 -14.79 -4.90 3.02
N PRO A 40 -13.54 -5.26 2.69
CA PRO A 40 -12.48 -5.25 3.68
C PRO A 40 -12.35 -3.85 4.30
N ASP A 41 -12.03 -3.79 5.59
CA ASP A 41 -11.93 -2.53 6.35
C ASP A 41 -10.64 -1.77 6.00
N LEU A 42 -10.58 -1.30 4.75
CA LEU A 42 -9.49 -0.53 4.15
C LEU A 42 -9.92 0.92 3.84
N GLY A 43 -11.07 1.33 4.38
CA GLY A 43 -11.60 2.68 4.20
C GLY A 43 -10.74 3.74 4.87
N PRO A 44 -10.96 5.03 4.54
CA PRO A 44 -10.23 6.11 5.18
C PRO A 44 -10.47 6.16 6.69
N LYS A 45 -9.38 6.33 7.46
CA LYS A 45 -9.39 6.52 8.91
C LYS A 45 -8.90 7.94 9.24
N ALA A 46 -9.67 8.66 10.05
CA ALA A 46 -9.30 9.99 10.52
C ALA A 46 -8.65 9.91 11.91
N TYR A 47 -7.49 10.56 12.06
CA TYR A 47 -6.75 10.67 13.30
C TYR A 47 -6.70 12.14 13.71
N ILE A 48 -7.30 12.45 14.86
CA ILE A 48 -7.35 13.80 15.44
C ILE A 48 -6.76 13.70 16.84
N ALA A 49 -5.59 14.29 17.04
CA ALA A 49 -4.88 14.17 18.32
C ALA A 49 -4.12 15.46 18.64
N GLN A 50 -3.99 15.74 19.94
CA GLN A 50 -3.24 16.88 20.44
C GLN A 50 -1.73 16.71 20.26
N GLY A 51 -1.00 17.81 20.42
CA GLY A 51 0.45 17.77 20.54
C GLY A 51 0.92 16.93 21.74
N THR A 52 1.93 16.11 21.52
CA THR A 52 2.59 15.27 22.53
C THR A 52 4.08 15.60 22.56
N LYS A 53 4.65 15.70 23.76
CA LYS A 53 6.10 15.87 23.89
C LYS A 53 6.79 14.56 23.54
N GLN A 54 7.83 14.65 22.71
CA GLN A 54 8.69 13.50 22.44
C GLN A 54 9.78 13.45 23.52
N ASP A 55 9.44 12.86 24.66
CA ASP A 55 10.35 12.67 25.80
C ASP A 55 10.23 11.23 26.35
N ASP A 56 10.83 10.98 27.51
CA ASP A 56 10.81 9.66 28.17
C ASP A 56 9.59 9.46 29.09
N GLU A 57 8.74 10.46 29.26
CA GLU A 57 7.61 10.46 30.20
C GLU A 57 6.25 10.38 29.51
N HIS A 58 6.16 10.79 28.24
CA HIS A 58 4.93 10.83 27.48
C HIS A 58 4.92 9.81 26.33
N SER A 59 3.76 9.18 26.14
CA SER A 59 3.50 8.40 24.93
C SER A 59 3.27 9.34 23.75
N GLY A 60 3.78 8.95 22.58
CA GLY A 60 3.44 9.63 21.33
C GLY A 60 1.93 9.56 21.05
N SER A 61 1.43 10.44 20.18
CA SER A 61 0.05 10.44 19.69
C SER A 61 -0.40 9.11 19.08
N THR A 62 0.54 8.27 18.63
CA THR A 62 0.30 6.89 18.21
C THR A 62 1.48 6.05 18.68
N VAL A 63 1.19 5.02 19.47
CA VAL A 63 2.18 4.08 20.01
C VAL A 63 2.71 3.13 18.94
N LEU A 64 3.77 2.39 19.26
CA LEU A 64 4.40 1.45 18.35
C LEU A 64 3.41 0.33 17.98
N HIS A 65 3.17 0.17 16.69
CA HIS A 65 2.34 -0.90 16.14
C HIS A 65 2.80 -1.24 14.72
N MET A 66 2.17 -2.26 14.12
CA MET A 66 2.43 -2.70 12.76
C MET A 66 1.11 -3.08 12.12
N ASP A 67 0.87 -2.59 10.91
CA ASP A 67 -0.33 -2.89 10.14
C ASP A 67 -0.13 -4.13 9.26
N SER A 68 -1.21 -4.86 9.03
CA SER A 68 -1.24 -6.03 8.14
C SER A 68 -1.19 -5.64 6.67
N THR A 69 -1.50 -4.39 6.34
CA THR A 69 -1.50 -3.84 4.98
C THR A 69 -0.57 -2.64 4.89
N SER A 70 -0.30 -2.19 3.66
CA SER A 70 0.36 -0.90 3.47
C SER A 70 -0.64 0.23 3.73
N ALA A 71 -0.13 1.41 4.05
CA ALA A 71 -0.93 2.58 4.34
C ALA A 71 -0.30 3.86 3.78
N ILE A 72 -1.14 4.83 3.44
CA ILE A 72 -0.75 6.21 3.15
C ILE A 72 -1.42 7.12 4.16
N ASN A 73 -0.63 7.88 4.91
CA ASN A 73 -1.12 8.88 5.85
C ASN A 73 -0.87 10.28 5.31
N VAL A 74 -1.92 11.09 5.20
CA VAL A 74 -1.86 12.49 4.75
C VAL A 74 -2.15 13.41 5.92
N MET A 75 -1.24 14.36 6.20
CA MET A 75 -1.51 15.40 7.19
C MET A 75 -2.33 16.51 6.53
N VAL A 76 -3.60 16.60 6.89
CA VAL A 76 -4.51 17.59 6.29
C VAL A 76 -4.50 18.91 7.04
N TRP A 77 -4.11 18.89 8.32
CA TRP A 77 -3.97 20.10 9.13
C TRP A 77 -3.07 19.86 10.35
N SER A 78 -2.34 20.89 10.75
CA SER A 78 -1.64 20.98 12.04
C SER A 78 -1.70 22.41 12.57
N ALA A 79 -1.85 22.57 13.88
CA ALA A 79 -1.64 23.87 14.53
C ALA A 79 -0.18 24.32 14.41
N ASP A 80 0.05 25.63 14.44
CA ASP A 80 1.39 26.17 14.58
C ASP A 80 1.92 25.90 16.00
N ILE A 81 3.21 25.55 16.12
CA ILE A 81 3.87 25.36 17.42
C ILE A 81 4.14 26.73 18.07
N GLY A 82 4.32 27.76 17.24
CA GLY A 82 4.55 29.13 17.66
C GLY A 82 4.39 30.10 16.50
N PRO A 83 4.52 31.42 16.72
CA PRO A 83 4.30 32.43 15.68
C PRO A 83 5.18 32.18 14.44
N GLY A 84 4.57 31.79 13.32
CA GLY A 84 5.26 31.51 12.06
C GLY A 84 6.05 30.20 12.04
N ILE A 85 5.88 29.32 13.04
CA ILE A 85 6.52 28.01 13.11
C ILE A 85 5.45 26.94 12.86
N PRO A 86 5.41 26.32 11.67
CA PRO A 86 4.41 25.33 11.34
C PRO A 86 4.56 24.09 12.23
N GLY A 87 3.42 23.53 12.65
CA GLY A 87 3.39 22.23 13.30
C GLY A 87 3.74 21.08 12.36
N TYR A 88 4.09 19.95 12.98
CA TYR A 88 4.43 18.72 12.29
C TYR A 88 4.18 17.52 13.20
N ALA A 89 4.27 16.31 12.64
CA ALA A 89 4.40 15.07 13.40
C ALA A 89 5.72 14.36 13.09
N THR A 90 6.36 13.81 14.11
CA THR A 90 7.53 12.96 13.98
C THR A 90 7.09 11.52 13.87
N TRP A 91 7.44 10.88 12.76
CA TRP A 91 7.27 9.44 12.55
C TRP A 91 8.58 8.72 12.83
N HIS A 92 8.51 7.56 13.47
CA HIS A 92 9.58 6.58 13.46
C HIS A 92 9.05 5.34 12.76
N ILE A 93 9.66 4.97 11.64
CA ILE A 93 9.27 3.79 10.85
C ILE A 93 10.45 2.82 10.80
N PHE A 94 10.26 1.63 11.35
CA PHE A 94 11.26 0.57 11.36
C PHE A 94 11.13 -0.28 10.10
N PRO A 95 12.24 -0.55 9.38
CA PRO A 95 12.21 -1.47 8.25
C PRO A 95 11.62 -2.84 8.63
N ALA A 96 10.77 -3.42 7.78
CA ALA A 96 10.16 -4.72 8.05
C ALA A 96 11.16 -5.87 8.30
N VAL A 97 12.40 -5.74 7.82
CA VAL A 97 13.47 -6.72 8.04
C VAL A 97 14.01 -6.72 9.47
N VAL A 98 13.85 -5.62 10.23
CA VAL A 98 14.34 -5.53 11.62
C VAL A 98 13.29 -5.88 12.66
N SER A 99 12.08 -6.26 12.25
CA SER A 99 10.95 -6.49 13.16
C SER A 99 11.23 -7.54 14.24
N ASP A 100 11.95 -8.62 13.90
CA ASP A 100 12.30 -9.66 14.88
C ASP A 100 13.32 -9.16 15.91
N ALA A 101 14.34 -8.42 15.46
CA ALA A 101 15.31 -7.78 16.36
C ALA A 101 14.62 -6.75 17.26
N LEU A 102 13.67 -5.98 16.73
CA LEU A 102 12.89 -5.03 17.50
C LEU A 102 12.04 -5.74 18.56
N ARG A 103 11.34 -6.82 18.22
CA ARG A 103 10.59 -7.62 19.20
C ARG A 103 11.50 -8.16 20.31
N GLN A 104 12.67 -8.69 19.94
CA GLN A 104 13.63 -9.20 20.93
C GLN A 104 14.14 -8.09 21.86
N PHE A 105 14.48 -6.91 21.33
CA PHE A 105 14.83 -5.76 22.16
C PHE A 105 13.69 -5.37 23.12
N LEU A 106 12.46 -5.28 22.62
CA LEU A 106 11.31 -4.90 23.44
C LEU A 106 11.07 -5.90 24.59
N THR A 107 11.29 -7.18 24.35
CA THR A 107 11.13 -8.22 25.36
C THR A 107 12.32 -8.28 26.33
N VAL A 108 13.54 -8.37 25.81
CA VAL A 108 14.76 -8.62 26.61
C VAL A 108 15.27 -7.36 27.29
N ASP A 109 15.34 -6.25 26.56
CA ASP A 109 15.96 -5.00 27.03
C ASP A 109 14.96 -4.04 27.68
N MET A 110 13.69 -4.09 27.25
CA MET A 110 12.62 -3.23 27.78
C MET A 110 11.66 -3.99 28.71
N GLY A 111 11.83 -5.30 28.87
CA GLY A 111 11.09 -6.10 29.84
C GLY A 111 9.63 -6.37 29.48
N HIS A 112 9.24 -6.26 28.20
CA HIS A 112 7.90 -6.64 27.78
C HIS A 112 7.67 -8.14 28.01
N PRO A 113 6.50 -8.57 28.53
CA PRO A 113 6.23 -9.98 28.77
C PRO A 113 6.42 -10.86 27.53
N PHE A 114 7.00 -12.05 27.70
CA PHE A 114 7.13 -13.06 26.64
C PHE A 114 5.79 -13.68 26.24
N THR A 115 4.75 -13.48 27.05
CA THR A 115 3.41 -14.06 26.84
C THR A 115 2.59 -13.30 25.80
N SER A 116 3.06 -12.14 25.33
CA SER A 116 2.39 -11.33 24.31
C SER A 116 3.40 -10.72 23.34
N ASP A 117 2.97 -10.49 22.10
CA ASP A 117 3.80 -9.81 21.10
C ASP A 117 3.86 -8.30 21.42
N PRO A 118 5.07 -7.71 21.57
CA PRO A 118 5.23 -6.32 21.99
C PRO A 118 4.82 -5.27 20.94
N ILE A 119 4.72 -5.65 19.68
CA ILE A 119 4.28 -4.76 18.60
C ILE A 119 2.78 -4.91 18.38
N HIS A 120 2.26 -6.14 18.38
CA HIS A 120 0.82 -6.38 18.20
C HIS A 120 -0.02 -6.00 19.42
N SER A 121 0.58 -5.96 20.62
CA SER A 121 -0.12 -5.52 21.84
C SER A 121 -0.47 -4.03 21.80
N GLN A 122 0.23 -3.22 20.99
CA GLN A 122 0.06 -1.76 20.89
C GLN A 122 0.12 -1.06 22.25
N THR A 123 1.00 -1.51 23.16
CA THR A 123 1.16 -0.92 24.51
C THR A 123 2.49 -0.20 24.71
N VAL A 124 3.39 -0.27 23.73
CA VAL A 124 4.77 0.21 23.85
C VAL A 124 4.96 1.50 23.06
N CYS A 125 5.65 2.47 23.64
CA CYS A 125 6.15 3.65 22.94
C CYS A 125 7.68 3.70 23.03
N MET A 126 8.36 3.81 21.89
CA MET A 126 9.80 3.98 21.85
C MET A 126 10.16 5.43 22.17
N THR A 127 10.57 5.68 23.40
CA THR A 127 11.07 6.97 23.86
C THR A 127 12.47 7.29 23.31
N PRO A 128 12.96 8.55 23.37
CA PRO A 128 14.31 8.90 22.96
C PRO A 128 15.40 8.03 23.61
N SER A 129 15.28 7.72 24.91
CA SER A 129 16.25 6.84 25.59
C SER A 129 16.20 5.40 25.08
N SER A 130 15.00 4.85 24.83
CA SER A 130 14.86 3.51 24.27
C SER A 130 15.36 3.40 22.83
N LEU A 131 15.15 4.44 22.01
CA LEU A 131 15.67 4.51 20.64
C LEU A 131 17.21 4.56 20.62
N ARG A 132 17.83 5.32 21.53
CA ARG A 132 19.29 5.32 21.70
C ARG A 132 19.79 3.94 22.11
N LYS A 133 19.16 3.33 23.13
CA LYS A 133 19.54 1.98 23.60
C LYS A 133 19.39 0.92 22.51
N LEU A 134 18.32 0.97 21.71
CA LEU A 134 18.12 0.07 20.58
C LEU A 134 19.26 0.20 19.55
N PHE A 135 19.68 1.42 19.24
CA PHE A 135 20.80 1.65 18.35
C PHE A 135 22.13 1.15 18.94
N GLU A 136 22.41 1.46 20.20
CA GLU A 136 23.66 1.08 20.88
C GLU A 136 23.80 -0.45 21.04
N SER A 137 22.73 -1.13 21.43
CA SER A 137 22.74 -2.57 21.72
C SER A 137 22.52 -3.45 20.49
N TRP A 138 21.72 -2.99 19.51
CA TRP A 138 21.28 -3.82 18.37
C TRP A 138 21.65 -3.24 17.01
N GLY A 139 22.20 -2.01 16.94
CA GLY A 139 22.51 -1.34 15.68
C GLY A 139 21.27 -0.97 14.86
N VAL A 140 20.06 -1.07 15.45
CA VAL A 140 18.80 -0.81 14.77
C VAL A 140 18.40 0.66 14.96
N ARG A 141 17.99 1.29 13.85
CA ARG A 141 17.46 2.65 13.84
C ARG A 141 16.23 2.74 12.94
N PRO A 142 15.19 3.50 13.32
CA PRO A 142 14.08 3.78 12.43
C PRO A 142 14.48 4.82 11.38
N TYR A 143 13.67 4.93 10.33
CA TYR A 143 13.57 6.17 9.56
C TYR A 143 12.79 7.19 10.38
N THR A 144 13.37 8.37 10.60
CA THR A 144 12.70 9.49 11.25
C THR A 144 12.21 10.48 10.20
N ILE A 145 10.90 10.72 10.14
CA ILE A 145 10.27 11.59 9.14
C ILE A 145 9.51 12.70 9.88
N LEU A 146 9.72 13.94 9.49
CA LEU A 146 8.89 15.07 9.90
C LEU A 146 7.81 15.28 8.86
N GLN A 147 6.56 15.11 9.25
CA GLN A 147 5.40 15.27 8.38
C GLN A 147 4.74 16.62 8.68
N TYR A 148 4.73 17.52 7.71
CA TYR A 148 4.05 18.81 7.77
C TYR A 148 2.68 18.73 7.11
N THR A 149 1.85 19.77 7.30
CA THR A 149 0.57 19.89 6.58
C THR A 149 0.77 19.83 5.07
N GLY A 150 0.03 18.93 4.42
CA GLY A 150 0.14 18.63 2.98
C GLY A 150 1.03 17.44 2.65
N ASP A 151 1.87 16.98 3.58
CA ASP A 151 2.74 15.82 3.36
C ASP A 151 1.98 14.51 3.46
N ALA A 152 2.44 13.54 2.67
CA ALA A 152 2.00 12.16 2.76
C ALA A 152 3.15 11.22 3.10
N VAL A 153 2.90 10.34 4.06
CA VAL A 153 3.82 9.30 4.51
C VAL A 153 3.28 7.95 4.05
N PHE A 154 4.10 7.19 3.35
CA PHE A 154 3.81 5.80 2.97
C PHE A 154 4.43 4.85 3.99
N ILE A 155 3.63 3.90 4.46
CA ILE A 155 4.02 2.87 5.41
C ILE A 155 3.81 1.51 4.72
N PRO A 156 4.88 0.84 4.26
CA PRO A 156 4.75 -0.50 3.69
C PRO A 156 4.32 -1.53 4.74
N ALA A 157 3.53 -2.53 4.32
CA ALA A 157 3.09 -3.60 5.20
C ALA A 157 4.28 -4.26 5.92
N GLY A 158 4.13 -4.50 7.23
CA GLY A 158 5.17 -5.10 8.06
C GLY A 158 6.23 -4.14 8.62
N CYS A 159 6.17 -2.85 8.28
CA CYS A 159 6.97 -1.84 8.96
C CYS A 159 6.30 -1.44 10.28
N ALA A 160 6.97 -1.72 11.40
CA ALA A 160 6.52 -1.21 12.69
C ALA A 160 6.74 0.31 12.75
N HIS A 161 5.80 1.06 13.33
CA HIS A 161 5.90 2.50 13.38
C HIS A 161 5.16 3.14 14.56
N GLN A 162 5.53 4.38 14.88
CA GLN A 162 4.91 5.22 15.90
C GLN A 162 4.95 6.69 15.48
N VAL A 163 4.09 7.51 16.10
CA VAL A 163 3.92 8.93 15.73
C VAL A 163 3.85 9.81 16.98
N SER A 164 4.58 10.92 16.98
CA SER A 164 4.47 11.98 17.98
C SER A 164 4.12 13.31 17.32
N ASN A 165 3.00 13.91 17.71
CA ASN A 165 2.56 15.21 17.22
C ASN A 165 3.33 16.33 17.93
N ALA A 166 4.03 17.21 17.21
CA ALA A 166 4.63 18.39 17.84
C ALA A 166 3.58 19.48 18.16
N ALA A 167 2.44 19.45 17.47
CA ALA A 167 1.27 20.29 17.69
C ALA A 167 -0.02 19.51 17.38
N ASP A 168 -1.18 20.05 17.78
CA ASP A 168 -2.47 19.46 17.44
C ASP A 168 -2.56 19.20 15.93
N ALA A 169 -3.01 18.00 15.54
CA ALA A 169 -2.97 17.58 14.14
C ALA A 169 -4.17 16.72 13.74
N ILE A 170 -4.57 16.87 12.48
CA ILE A 170 -5.58 16.07 11.80
C ILE A 170 -4.88 15.35 10.63
N LYS A 171 -5.01 14.03 10.59
CA LYS A 171 -4.47 13.18 9.54
C LYS A 171 -5.55 12.25 9.00
N ILE A 172 -5.47 11.92 7.72
CA ILE A 172 -6.31 10.90 7.08
C ILE A 172 -5.39 9.80 6.57
N THR A 173 -5.66 8.55 6.96
CA THR A 173 -4.96 7.38 6.46
C THR A 173 -5.85 6.57 5.54
N TYR A 174 -5.29 6.04 4.46
CA TYR A 174 -5.92 5.00 3.66
C TYR A 174 -5.06 3.75 3.70
N ASP A 175 -5.68 2.62 3.99
CA ASP A 175 -5.03 1.32 3.95
C ASP A 175 -5.21 0.70 2.55
N PHE A 176 -4.22 -0.05 2.10
CA PHE A 176 -4.27 -0.70 0.79
C PHE A 176 -3.45 -2.00 0.77
N VAL A 177 -3.91 -2.94 -0.05
CA VAL A 177 -3.16 -4.14 -0.39
C VAL A 177 -2.44 -3.91 -1.71
N ASP A 178 -1.12 -3.73 -1.67
CA ASP A 178 -0.28 -3.67 -2.87
C ASP A 178 0.34 -5.03 -3.19
N VAL A 179 0.76 -5.17 -4.45
CA VAL A 179 1.38 -6.39 -4.97
C VAL A 179 2.79 -6.62 -4.41
N ASP A 180 3.55 -5.56 -4.13
CA ASP A 180 4.96 -5.66 -3.73
C ASP A 180 5.10 -6.24 -2.31
N ASN A 181 4.15 -5.90 -1.43
CA ASN A 181 4.14 -6.35 -0.05
C ASN A 181 3.17 -7.52 0.21
N LEU A 182 2.58 -8.11 -0.83
CA LEU A 182 1.53 -9.12 -0.66
C LEU A 182 1.96 -10.32 0.19
N ALA A 183 3.19 -10.81 0.03
CA ALA A 183 3.72 -11.90 0.84
C ALA A 183 3.80 -11.54 2.33
N LYS A 184 4.17 -10.28 2.65
CA LYS A 184 4.20 -9.77 4.02
C LYS A 184 2.78 -9.60 4.56
N THR A 185 1.88 -9.04 3.76
CA THR A 185 0.45 -8.92 4.09
C THR A 185 -0.17 -10.27 4.43
N GLN A 186 0.12 -11.32 3.65
CA GLN A 186 -0.36 -12.68 3.90
C GLN A 186 0.21 -13.28 5.20
N ALA A 187 1.51 -13.09 5.45
CA ALA A 187 2.17 -13.55 6.67
C ALA A 187 1.55 -12.88 7.90
N LEU A 188 1.42 -11.56 7.89
CA LEU A 188 0.84 -10.78 8.99
C LEU A 188 -0.64 -11.10 9.19
N ALA A 189 -1.43 -11.25 8.13
CA ALA A 189 -2.82 -11.67 8.24
C ALA A 189 -2.94 -13.04 8.95
N SER A 190 -1.98 -13.94 8.72
CA SER A 190 -1.89 -15.23 9.39
C SER A 190 -1.49 -15.08 10.87
N GLU A 191 -0.49 -14.24 11.18
CA GLU A 191 -0.08 -13.92 12.56
C GLU A 191 -1.23 -13.31 13.37
N PHE A 192 -1.91 -12.30 12.82
CA PHE A 192 -3.08 -11.70 13.44
C PHE A 192 -4.19 -12.72 13.64
N ARG A 193 -4.43 -13.62 12.68
CA ARG A 193 -5.42 -14.69 12.85
C ARG A 193 -5.08 -15.60 14.02
N LEU A 194 -3.82 -16.00 14.18
CA LEU A 194 -3.36 -16.80 15.32
C LEU A 194 -3.55 -16.04 16.64
N HIS A 195 -3.20 -14.75 16.67
CA HIS A 195 -3.40 -13.89 17.83
C HIS A 195 -4.89 -13.77 18.21
N ARG A 196 -5.79 -13.57 17.22
CA ARG A 196 -7.25 -13.53 17.44
C ARG A 196 -7.77 -14.85 18.01
N VAL A 197 -7.34 -15.99 17.47
CA VAL A 197 -7.71 -17.32 17.98
C VAL A 197 -7.24 -17.52 19.42
N ALA A 198 -6.02 -17.06 19.75
CA ALA A 198 -5.47 -17.19 21.10
C ALA A 198 -6.16 -16.28 22.13
N THR A 199 -6.60 -15.08 21.73
CA THR A 199 -7.20 -14.08 22.63
C THR A 199 -8.72 -14.09 22.65
N GLY A 200 -9.37 -14.72 21.66
CA GLY A 200 -10.82 -14.73 21.48
C GLY A 200 -11.40 -13.39 21.00
N ASN A 201 -10.56 -12.45 20.57
CA ASN A 201 -10.95 -11.09 20.19
C ASN A 201 -10.62 -10.77 18.72
N GLY A 202 -11.55 -10.07 18.06
CA GLY A 202 -11.38 -9.47 16.73
C GLY A 202 -11.97 -10.28 15.58
N ASP A 203 -12.34 -9.58 14.51
CA ASP A 203 -12.86 -10.16 13.26
C ASP A 203 -11.77 -10.25 12.18
N ASP A 204 -11.97 -11.12 11.18
CA ASP A 204 -11.16 -11.09 9.95
C ASP A 204 -11.66 -9.97 9.03
N VAL A 205 -11.25 -8.75 9.33
CA VAL A 205 -11.67 -7.54 8.61
C VAL A 205 -10.97 -7.35 7.27
N LEU A 206 -9.86 -8.05 7.01
CA LEU A 206 -9.08 -7.90 5.77
C LEU A 206 -9.61 -8.80 4.64
N GLN A 207 -10.18 -9.96 4.96
CA GLN A 207 -10.73 -10.90 3.97
C GLN A 207 -9.76 -11.15 2.80
N LEU A 208 -8.46 -11.32 3.11
CA LEU A 208 -7.38 -11.22 2.11
C LEU A 208 -7.59 -12.15 0.90
N TYR A 209 -7.99 -13.40 1.12
CA TYR A 209 -8.21 -14.34 0.01
C TYR A 209 -9.40 -13.95 -0.89
N ASN A 210 -10.47 -13.37 -0.33
CA ASN A 210 -11.55 -12.81 -1.15
C ASN A 210 -11.07 -11.61 -1.95
N THR A 211 -10.28 -10.72 -1.32
CA THR A 211 -9.65 -9.59 -2.01
C THR A 211 -8.82 -10.05 -3.21
N LEU A 212 -7.99 -11.08 -3.03
CA LEU A 212 -7.17 -11.64 -4.10
C LEU A 212 -7.99 -12.34 -5.19
N TRP A 213 -9.04 -13.07 -4.82
CA TRP A 213 -9.93 -13.72 -5.77
C TRP A 213 -10.61 -12.71 -6.70
N HIS A 214 -11.18 -11.63 -6.14
CA HIS A 214 -11.84 -10.60 -6.94
C HIS A 214 -10.86 -9.78 -7.76
N ALA A 215 -9.67 -9.48 -7.23
CA ALA A 215 -8.59 -8.87 -8.00
C ALA A 215 -8.22 -9.73 -9.21
N TRP A 216 -8.04 -11.03 -9.02
CA TRP A 216 -7.78 -11.97 -10.11
C TRP A 216 -8.89 -11.96 -11.16
N CYS A 217 -10.16 -12.15 -10.76
CA CYS A 217 -11.29 -12.15 -11.68
C CYS A 217 -11.38 -10.84 -12.50
N SER A 218 -11.25 -9.69 -11.84
CA SER A 218 -11.30 -8.38 -12.49
C SER A 218 -10.14 -8.16 -13.46
N LEU A 219 -8.92 -8.60 -13.12
CA LEU A 219 -7.75 -8.45 -13.99
C LEU A 219 -7.82 -9.37 -15.22
N VAL A 220 -8.30 -10.61 -15.06
CA VAL A 220 -8.52 -11.54 -16.18
C VAL A 220 -9.55 -10.97 -17.16
N GLU A 221 -10.67 -10.46 -16.66
CA GLU A 221 -11.68 -9.82 -17.52
C GLU A 221 -11.11 -8.59 -18.26
N LYS A 222 -10.29 -7.77 -17.58
CA LYS A 222 -9.59 -6.64 -18.22
C LYS A 222 -8.63 -7.12 -19.31
N GLU A 223 -7.89 -8.20 -19.09
CA GLU A 223 -7.00 -8.80 -20.09
C GLU A 223 -7.79 -9.26 -21.33
N GLU A 224 -8.86 -10.04 -21.16
CA GLU A 224 -9.71 -10.53 -22.25
C GLU A 224 -10.30 -9.37 -23.07
N ASN A 225 -10.72 -8.30 -22.40
CA ASN A 225 -11.22 -7.08 -23.04
C ASN A 225 -10.14 -6.34 -23.85
N VAL A 226 -8.89 -6.31 -23.38
CA VAL A 226 -7.76 -5.72 -24.12
C VAL A 226 -7.41 -6.59 -25.33
N MET A 227 -7.35 -7.91 -25.16
CA MET A 227 -7.00 -8.86 -26.22
C MET A 227 -8.06 -8.90 -27.33
N SER A 228 -9.34 -8.85 -26.98
CA SER A 228 -10.44 -8.76 -27.96
C SER A 228 -10.38 -7.45 -28.75
N ARG A 229 -10.13 -6.29 -28.10
CA ARG A 229 -9.93 -5.00 -28.78
C ARG A 229 -8.71 -4.99 -29.69
N ALA A 230 -7.62 -5.66 -29.31
CA ALA A 230 -6.42 -5.79 -30.14
C ALA A 230 -6.68 -6.66 -31.39
N HIS A 231 -7.49 -7.72 -31.28
CA HIS A 231 -7.89 -8.54 -32.42
C HIS A 231 -8.73 -7.77 -33.44
N HIS A 232 -9.62 -6.88 -32.98
CA HIS A 232 -10.46 -6.04 -33.84
C HIS A 232 -9.70 -4.89 -34.53
N ARG A 233 -8.48 -4.56 -34.09
CA ARG A 233 -7.64 -3.51 -34.68
C ARG A 233 -6.64 -4.01 -35.72
N ARG A 234 -6.60 -5.32 -36.02
CA ARG A 234 -5.76 -5.83 -37.12
C ARG A 234 -6.32 -5.30 -38.45
N PRO A 235 -5.53 -4.59 -39.28
CA PRO A 235 -6.01 -4.15 -40.59
C PRO A 235 -6.35 -5.40 -41.43
N PRO A 236 -7.39 -5.35 -42.28
CA PRO A 236 -7.68 -6.45 -43.18
C PRO A 236 -6.43 -6.73 -44.02
N HIS A 237 -6.06 -8.01 -44.12
CA HIS A 237 -5.01 -8.48 -45.01
C HIS A 237 -5.26 -7.89 -46.40
N PRO A 238 -4.25 -7.35 -47.12
CA PRO A 238 -4.46 -6.88 -48.48
C PRO A 238 -5.02 -8.05 -49.28
N ALA A 239 -6.22 -7.89 -49.84
CA ALA A 239 -6.81 -8.89 -50.72
C ALA A 239 -5.81 -9.14 -51.84
N MET A 240 -5.35 -10.39 -51.99
CA MET A 240 -4.59 -10.78 -53.18
C MET A 240 -5.43 -10.41 -54.40
N CYS A 241 -4.94 -9.43 -55.16
CA CYS A 241 -5.49 -9.06 -56.44
C CYS A 241 -5.36 -10.29 -57.35
N THR A 242 -6.47 -10.97 -57.63
CA THR A 242 -6.49 -12.01 -58.64
C THR A 242 -6.52 -11.33 -60.00
N GLU A 243 -5.36 -11.23 -60.64
CA GLU A 243 -5.27 -10.81 -62.03
C GLU A 243 -5.99 -11.84 -62.90
N ARG A 244 -7.20 -11.47 -63.33
CA ARG A 244 -7.81 -12.02 -64.53
C ARG A 244 -7.10 -11.40 -65.73
N THR A 245 -6.31 -12.18 -66.44
CA THR A 245 -6.00 -11.90 -67.84
C THR A 245 -6.41 -13.10 -68.69
N GLY A 246 -7.51 -12.93 -69.42
CA GLY A 246 -7.86 -13.75 -70.56
C GLY A 246 -7.91 -12.88 -71.81
N SER A 247 -7.04 -13.15 -72.77
CA SER A 247 -7.31 -13.15 -74.22
C SER A 247 -6.06 -13.74 -74.92
N GLU A 248 -6.19 -14.94 -75.47
CA GLU A 248 -6.21 -15.20 -76.91
C GLU A 248 -5.05 -14.57 -77.69
N TYR A 249 -4.14 -15.39 -78.24
CA TYR A 249 -3.79 -15.36 -79.67
C TYR A 249 -2.96 -16.59 -80.11
N ARG A 250 -3.54 -17.34 -81.05
CA ARG A 250 -3.01 -18.20 -82.12
C ARG A 250 -1.75 -19.07 -81.91
N LYS A 251 -1.99 -20.38 -82.11
CA LYS A 251 -1.07 -21.36 -82.71
C LYS A 251 -0.66 -20.92 -84.13
N HIS A 252 0.64 -20.98 -84.44
CA HIS A 252 1.14 -21.54 -85.70
C HIS A 252 2.59 -22.00 -85.55
N ALA A 253 2.86 -23.16 -86.14
CA ALA A 253 4.10 -23.92 -86.14
C ALA A 253 5.24 -23.24 -86.91
N GLY A 254 6.49 -23.58 -86.54
CA GLY A 254 7.68 -23.25 -87.33
C GLY A 254 8.98 -23.70 -86.66
N SER A 255 9.44 -24.90 -87.03
CA SER A 255 10.76 -25.50 -86.78
C SER A 255 11.95 -24.55 -86.96
N LEU A 256 13.02 -24.69 -86.16
CA LEU A 256 14.34 -25.16 -86.64
C LEU A 256 15.43 -25.08 -85.55
N TYR A 257 16.27 -26.10 -85.58
CA TYR A 257 17.51 -26.32 -84.83
C TYR A 257 18.51 -25.15 -84.93
N SER A 258 19.17 -24.86 -83.82
CA SER A 258 20.64 -24.86 -83.65
C SER A 258 21.00 -24.59 -82.19
#